data_AF-A0A919SE19-F1
#
_entry.id   AF-A0A919SE19-F1
#
_cell.length_a   1.000
_cell.length_b   1.000
_cell.length_c   1.000
_cell.angle_alpha   90.00
_cell.angle_beta   90.00
_cell.angle_gamma   90.00
#
_symmetry.space_group_name_H-M   'P 1'
#
loop_
_entity.id
_entity.type
_entity.pdbx_description
1 polymer ?
#
loop_
_entity_poly.entity_id
_entity_poly.type
_entity_poly.pdbx_seq_one_letter_code
_entity_poly.pdbx_strand_id
1 'polypeptide(L)'
;MSALTATRGFTDAGAQLKHGMGEEVKEMQESADDVTRAEALFASDLQAADVKDTEVVDRTVTDLLRQDGPRGCSARMAYEFGEHPDLAAERMRWARRVVRQSVGTNETRR
;
A
#
# COMPACT_ATOMS: atom_id res chain seq x y z
N MET A 1 -61.22 -33.18 4.60
CA MET A 1 -61.44 -32.14 5.62
C MET A 1 -60.10 -31.51 5.96
N SER A 2 -60.04 -30.18 5.88
CA SER A 2 -59.07 -29.22 6.46
C SER A 2 -57.58 -29.25 6.10
N ALA A 3 -57.11 -28.03 5.85
CA ALA A 3 -55.81 -27.57 5.38
C ALA A 3 -54.73 -27.43 6.49
N LEU A 4 -53.45 -27.26 6.13
CA LEU A 4 -52.72 -25.99 6.27
C LEU A 4 -51.21 -26.12 5.89
N THR A 5 -50.77 -25.15 5.10
CA THR A 5 -49.51 -24.37 5.22
C THR A 5 -48.15 -24.96 4.85
N ALA A 6 -47.53 -24.24 3.91
CA ALA A 6 -46.16 -24.35 3.45
C ALA A 6 -45.12 -24.05 4.54
N THR A 7 -43.92 -24.62 4.40
CA THR A 7 -42.71 -23.99 4.94
C THR A 7 -41.55 -24.24 3.98
N ARG A 8 -41.16 -23.19 3.26
CA ARG A 8 -39.84 -23.05 2.62
C ARG A 8 -38.84 -22.66 3.71
N GLY A 9 -37.62 -23.19 3.63
CA GLY A 9 -36.46 -22.68 4.37
C GLY A 9 -35.28 -23.64 4.22
N PHE A 10 -34.38 -23.40 3.27
CA PHE A 10 -33.21 -22.54 3.43
C PHE A 10 -32.11 -23.22 4.24
N THR A 11 -31.14 -23.80 3.54
CA THR A 11 -29.75 -23.97 4.02
C THR A 11 -28.85 -24.33 2.83
N ASP A 12 -28.67 -23.37 1.92
CA ASP A 12 -27.47 -23.27 1.06
C ASP A 12 -26.65 -22.01 1.41
N ALA A 13 -27.01 -21.32 2.50
CA ALA A 13 -26.37 -20.09 2.95
C ALA A 13 -25.08 -20.31 3.76
N GLY A 14 -24.33 -21.37 3.45
CA GLY A 14 -23.05 -21.66 4.08
C GLY A 14 -21.83 -21.23 3.25
N ALA A 15 -21.99 -21.11 1.92
CA ALA A 15 -20.84 -20.92 1.02
C ALA A 15 -20.48 -19.45 0.73
N GLN A 16 -21.35 -18.48 1.03
CA GLN A 16 -21.15 -17.08 0.62
C GLN A 16 -20.52 -16.16 1.68
N LEU A 17 -20.38 -16.57 2.95
CA LEU A 17 -20.01 -15.65 4.04
C LEU A 17 -18.50 -15.57 4.36
N LYS A 18 -17.64 -15.67 3.35
CA LYS A 18 -16.19 -15.44 3.54
C LYS A 18 -15.61 -14.28 2.74
N HIS A 19 -16.41 -13.63 1.87
CA HIS A 19 -15.93 -12.51 1.04
C HIS A 19 -16.26 -11.11 1.59
N GLY A 20 -17.08 -10.97 2.64
CA GLY A 20 -17.68 -9.68 3.00
C GLY A 20 -17.05 -8.86 4.14
N MET A 21 -15.98 -9.31 4.81
CA MET A 21 -15.40 -8.58 5.96
C MET A 21 -13.86 -8.42 5.89
N GLY A 22 -13.26 -8.75 4.75
CA GLY A 22 -11.81 -8.68 4.53
C GLY A 22 -11.39 -7.64 3.49
N GLU A 23 -12.26 -7.30 2.55
CA GLU A 23 -11.92 -6.33 1.48
C GLU A 23 -12.06 -4.88 1.96
N GLU A 24 -13.05 -4.58 2.80
CA GLU A 24 -13.34 -3.21 3.26
C GLU A 24 -12.34 -2.69 4.33
N VAL A 25 -11.67 -3.60 5.05
CA VAL A 25 -10.63 -3.25 6.04
C VAL A 25 -9.22 -3.21 5.42
N LYS A 26 -9.08 -3.61 4.15
CA LYS A 26 -7.80 -3.68 3.42
C LYS A 26 -7.40 -2.34 2.80
N GLU A 27 -8.38 -1.49 2.50
CA GLU A 27 -8.20 -0.16 1.89
C GLU A 27 -7.47 0.86 2.79
N MET A 28 -7.50 0.68 4.11
CA MET A 28 -6.88 1.62 5.06
C MET A 28 -5.62 1.09 5.75
N GLN A 29 -5.26 -0.18 5.55
CA GLN A 29 -4.05 -0.77 6.11
C GLN A 29 -2.93 -0.72 5.07
N GLU A 30 -1.93 0.14 5.30
CA GLU A 30 -0.73 0.20 4.47
C GLU A 30 -0.12 -1.21 4.34
N SER A 31 -0.05 -1.72 3.11
CA SER A 31 0.45 -3.08 2.87
C SER A 31 1.96 -3.15 3.15
N ALA A 32 2.50 -4.33 3.46
CA ALA A 32 3.94 -4.49 3.69
C ALA A 32 4.77 -4.05 2.47
N ASP A 33 4.22 -4.24 1.27
CA ASP A 33 4.79 -3.75 0.02
C ASP A 33 4.81 -2.22 -0.03
N ASP A 34 3.74 -1.54 0.38
CA ASP A 34 3.68 -0.08 0.41
C ASP A 34 4.70 0.52 1.37
N VAL A 35 4.88 -0.10 2.54
CA VAL A 35 5.92 0.30 3.51
C VAL A 35 7.31 0.18 2.87
N THR A 36 7.59 -0.97 2.26
CA THR A 36 8.89 -1.23 1.61
C THR A 36 9.15 -0.25 0.45
N ARG A 37 8.12 0.03 -0.36
CA ARG A 37 8.21 1.02 -1.44
C ARG A 37 8.42 2.44 -0.90
N ALA A 38 7.78 2.78 0.22
CA ALA A 38 7.95 4.08 0.86
C ALA A 38 9.36 4.26 1.46
N GLU A 39 9.95 3.22 2.03
CA GLU A 39 11.34 3.23 2.52
C GLU A 39 12.34 3.42 1.38
N ALA A 40 12.17 2.71 0.27
CA ALA A 40 12.99 2.89 -0.92
C ALA A 40 12.84 4.31 -1.48
N LEU A 41 11.60 4.80 -1.60
CA LEU A 41 11.35 6.15 -2.10
C LEU A 41 11.92 7.23 -1.17
N PHE A 42 11.82 7.04 0.15
CA PHE A 42 12.47 7.90 1.13
C PHE A 42 13.97 8.00 0.86
N ALA A 43 14.63 6.85 0.70
CA ALA A 43 16.09 6.73 0.54
C ALA A 43 16.58 7.19 -0.84
N SER A 44 15.66 7.51 -1.75
CA SER A 44 15.97 8.04 -3.07
C SER A 44 16.26 9.54 -3.03
N ASP A 45 17.00 10.01 -4.04
CA ASP A 45 17.23 11.44 -4.28
C ASP A 45 16.02 12.13 -4.95
N LEU A 46 14.93 11.40 -5.26
CA LEU A 46 13.77 11.93 -5.97
C LEU A 46 13.03 12.97 -5.12
N GLN A 47 12.85 14.18 -5.65
CA GLN A 47 12.17 15.26 -4.95
C GLN A 47 10.69 15.35 -5.33
N ALA A 48 9.90 16.02 -4.49
CA ALA A 48 8.46 16.20 -4.73
C ALA A 48 8.15 16.88 -6.08
N ALA A 49 9.03 17.79 -6.55
CA ALA A 49 8.89 18.48 -7.82
C ALA A 49 9.11 17.57 -9.05
N ASP A 50 9.79 16.44 -8.85
CA ASP A 50 10.14 15.49 -9.91
C ASP A 50 9.11 14.36 -10.06
N VAL A 51 8.20 14.22 -9.08
CA VAL A 51 7.09 13.27 -9.11
C VAL A 51 5.98 13.84 -10.01
N LYS A 52 6.23 13.78 -11.33
CA LYS A 52 5.25 14.13 -12.37
C LYS A 52 4.61 12.89 -13.01
N ASP A 53 5.23 11.73 -12.82
CA ASP A 53 4.88 10.47 -13.44
C ASP A 53 5.08 9.31 -12.45
N THR A 54 4.08 8.45 -12.32
CA THR A 54 4.14 7.25 -11.47
C THR A 54 5.15 6.24 -11.97
N GLU A 55 5.47 6.22 -13.27
CA GLU A 55 6.48 5.33 -13.85
C GLU A 55 7.90 5.66 -13.34
N VAL A 56 8.21 6.96 -13.17
CA VAL A 56 9.50 7.40 -12.61
C VAL A 56 9.64 6.94 -11.16
N VAL A 57 8.56 7.02 -10.39
CA VAL A 57 8.52 6.53 -9.01
C VAL A 57 8.74 5.02 -8.97
N ASP A 58 8.00 4.26 -9.77
CA ASP A 58 8.10 2.79 -9.82
C ASP A 58 9.49 2.31 -10.20
N ARG A 59 10.08 2.92 -11.23
CA ARG A 59 11.45 2.60 -11.65
C ARG A 59 12.46 2.90 -10.55
N THR A 60 12.39 4.09 -9.95
CA THR A 60 13.31 4.51 -8.88
C THR A 60 13.24 3.56 -7.69
N VAL A 61 12.03 3.22 -7.25
CA VAL A 61 11.81 2.28 -6.14
C VAL A 61 12.35 0.90 -6.48
N THR A 62 12.07 0.41 -7.69
CA THR A 62 12.54 -0.91 -8.14
C THR A 62 14.07 -0.96 -8.18
N ASP A 63 14.71 0.08 -8.69
CA ASP A 63 16.17 0.15 -8.82
C ASP A 63 16.85 0.18 -7.45
N LEU A 64 16.34 0.98 -6.50
CA LEU A 64 16.87 1.02 -5.13
C LEU A 64 16.67 -0.31 -4.38
N LEU A 65 15.50 -0.93 -4.49
CA LEU A 65 15.27 -2.23 -3.87
C LEU A 65 16.14 -3.34 -4.47
N ARG A 66 16.50 -3.25 -5.75
CA ARG A 66 17.44 -4.18 -6.39
C ARG A 66 18.89 -3.94 -5.96
N GLN A 67 19.29 -2.69 -5.77
CA GLN A 67 20.66 -2.31 -5.41
C GLN A 67 20.95 -2.53 -3.93
N ASP A 68 20.08 -2.00 -3.06
CA ASP A 68 20.33 -1.92 -1.61
C ASP A 68 19.49 -2.92 -0.81
N GLY A 69 18.36 -3.35 -1.39
CA GLY A 69 17.32 -4.08 -0.67
C GLY A 69 16.70 -3.27 0.48
N PRO A 70 15.67 -3.80 1.15
CA PRO A 70 14.95 -3.05 2.19
C PRO A 70 15.86 -2.58 3.34
N ARG A 71 16.76 -3.46 3.82
CA ARG A 71 17.68 -3.12 4.91
C ARG A 71 18.71 -2.07 4.50
N GLY A 72 19.20 -2.12 3.26
CA GLY A 72 20.14 -1.12 2.76
C GLY A 72 19.47 0.24 2.62
N CYS A 73 18.22 0.29 2.16
CA CYS A 73 17.42 1.50 2.20
C CYS A 73 17.33 2.04 3.64
N SER A 74 16.91 1.24 4.62
CA SER A 74 16.83 1.69 6.02
C SER A 74 18.17 2.19 6.57
N ALA A 75 19.29 1.54 6.20
CA ALA A 75 20.62 1.97 6.61
C ALA A 75 21.00 3.33 6.02
N ARG A 76 20.69 3.57 4.74
CA ARG A 76 20.87 4.88 4.09
C ARG A 76 20.02 5.96 4.77
N MET A 77 18.78 5.65 5.14
CA MET A 77 17.92 6.57 5.89
C MET A 77 18.55 6.97 7.23
N ALA A 78 19.04 6.00 7.99
CA ALA A 78 19.66 6.26 9.29
C ALA A 78 20.96 7.05 9.15
N TYR A 79 21.75 6.78 8.11
CA TYR A 79 22.99 7.50 7.83
C TYR A 79 22.74 8.97 7.48
N GLU A 80 21.75 9.25 6.63
CA GLU A 80 21.47 10.61 6.15
C GLU A 80 20.61 11.43 7.13
N PHE A 81 19.64 10.81 7.79
CA PHE A 81 18.63 11.50 8.58
C PHE A 81 18.64 11.16 10.08
N GLY A 82 19.59 10.34 10.56
CA GLY A 82 19.63 9.88 11.96
C GLY A 82 19.69 11.01 12.99
N GLU A 83 20.38 12.10 12.68
CA GLU A 83 20.49 13.29 13.54
C GLU A 83 19.34 14.29 13.35
N HIS A 84 18.47 14.07 12.35
CA HIS A 84 17.40 14.98 11.95
C HIS A 84 16.05 14.24 11.83
N PRO A 85 15.50 13.74 12.95
CA PRO A 85 14.29 12.91 12.94
C PRO A 85 13.03 13.66 12.47
N ASP A 86 12.98 14.99 12.61
CA ASP A 86 11.93 15.86 12.09
C ASP A 86 11.93 15.89 10.56
N LEU A 87 13.11 16.06 9.94
CA LEU A 87 13.28 15.99 8.49
C LEU A 87 12.98 14.58 7.96
N ALA A 88 13.41 13.55 8.69
CA ALA A 88 13.05 12.16 8.37
C ALA A 88 11.53 11.99 8.37
N ALA A 89 10.84 12.46 9.41
CA ALA A 89 9.40 12.32 9.51
C ALA A 89 8.67 13.04 8.37
N GLU A 90 9.12 14.22 7.95
CA GLU A 90 8.59 14.94 6.79
C GLU A 90 8.79 14.18 5.49
N ARG A 91 10.02 13.67 5.25
CA ARG A 91 10.36 12.86 4.08
C ARG A 91 9.53 11.58 4.00
N MET A 92 9.34 10.88 5.12
CA MET A 92 8.52 9.66 5.17
C MET A 92 7.04 9.95 4.91
N ARG A 93 6.50 11.04 5.47
CA ARG A 93 5.12 11.46 5.17
C ARG A 93 4.92 11.73 3.69
N TRP A 94 5.89 12.38 3.04
CA TRP A 94 5.88 12.58 1.59
C TRP A 94 5.93 11.24 0.83
N ALA A 95 6.88 10.37 1.15
CA ALA A 95 7.08 9.11 0.43
C ALA A 95 5.82 8.22 0.47
N ARG A 96 5.22 8.07 1.66
CA ARG A 96 3.97 7.31 1.82
C ARG A 96 2.80 7.92 1.05
N ARG A 97 2.72 9.25 0.96
CA ARG A 97 1.67 9.93 0.17
C ARG A 97 1.83 9.59 -1.32
N VAL A 98 3.05 9.63 -1.84
CA VAL A 98 3.34 9.32 -3.25
C VAL A 98 3.05 7.86 -3.56
N VAL A 99 3.47 6.92 -2.70
CA VAL A 99 3.20 5.48 -2.89
C VAL A 99 1.70 5.22 -2.97
N ARG A 100 0.90 5.76 -2.04
CA ARG A 100 -0.57 5.62 -2.07
C ARG A 100 -1.21 6.19 -3.35
N GLN A 101 -0.74 7.35 -3.82
CA GLN A 101 -1.22 7.95 -5.07
C GLN A 101 -0.89 7.09 -6.30
N SER A 102 0.24 6.37 -6.25
CA SER A 102 0.68 5.48 -7.33
C SER A 102 -0.16 4.19 -7.39
N VAL A 103 -0.71 3.73 -6.27
CA VAL A 103 -1.58 2.55 -6.22
C VAL A 103 -2.95 2.85 -6.86
N GLY A 104 -3.59 3.97 -6.49
CA GLY A 104 -4.91 4.34 -7.02
C GLY A 104 -4.94 4.67 -8.52
N THR A 105 -3.81 5.09 -9.09
CA THR A 105 -3.68 5.31 -10.55
C THR A 105 -3.57 4.00 -11.33
N ASN A 106 -3.06 2.93 -10.72
CA ASN A 106 -2.95 1.62 -11.36
C ASN A 106 -4.27 0.83 -11.34
N GLU A 107 -5.14 1.05 -10.35
CA GLU A 107 -6.49 0.44 -10.29
C GLU A 107 -7.43 1.01 -11.35
N THR A 108 -7.30 2.29 -11.72
CA THR A 108 -8.13 2.93 -12.74
C THR A 108 -7.75 2.49 -14.17
N ARG A 109 -6.61 1.80 -14.36
CA ARG A 109 -6.11 1.33 -15.68
C ARG A 109 -6.33 -0.17 -15.92
N ARG A 110 -6.82 -0.93 -14.93
CA ARG A 110 -7.07 -2.38 -15.07
C ARG A 110 -8.49 -2.73 -15.52
#